data_AF-A0A9P6M7L0-F1
#
_entry.id   AF-A0A9P6M7L0-F1
#
_cell.length_a   1.000
_cell.length_b   1.000
_cell.length_c   1.000
_cell.angle_alpha   90.00
_cell.angle_beta   90.00
_cell.angle_gamma   90.00
#
_symmetry.space_group_name_H-M   'P 1'
#
loop_
_entity.id
_entity.type
_entity.pdbx_description
1 polymer ?
#
loop_
_entity_poly.entity_id
_entity_poly.type
_entity_poly.pdbx_seq_one_letter_code
_entity_poly.pdbx_strand_id
1 'polypeptide(L)'
;MSFTVADIHQARAIRKLSGIRYKGHKLSIKTSMDNLVIGRTGDDGQSSGEWQRIVPSGQRIVPSGQRIVPSGHGTIESIRNFIRSRYNNGFLNLENMAHDNILRAAKIIPPGQARGRGDVGTVMMKVAAELFPETTTISFAMNGLKSLQPISAVSQFFPNLQNLSLKSNDIQSYRDLEFLSGSRKLPKLRELILIDNPVRDRDIVKNKDDLSYRSAVSKLFPTLQILDQVPVAPKISFGLGDIL
;
A
#
# COMPACT_ATOMS: atom_id res chain seq x y z
N MET A 1 -6.72 33.04 6.33
CA MET A 1 -8.15 33.36 6.19
C MET A 1 -8.95 32.56 7.21
N SER A 2 -9.83 33.20 7.98
CA SER A 2 -10.77 32.53 8.89
C SER A 2 -12.12 32.37 8.20
N PHE A 3 -12.70 31.18 8.27
CA PHE A 3 -14.06 30.94 7.82
C PHE A 3 -14.94 30.63 9.02
N THR A 4 -16.05 31.36 9.12
CA THR A 4 -17.12 31.14 10.10
C THR A 4 -18.25 30.42 9.39
N VAL A 5 -18.78 29.37 10.02
CA VAL A 5 -19.99 28.69 9.57
C VAL A 5 -21.18 29.19 10.38
N ALA A 6 -22.32 29.33 9.71
CA ALA A 6 -23.52 29.95 10.27
C ALA A 6 -24.27 29.04 11.26
N ASP A 7 -24.04 27.72 11.21
CA ASP A 7 -24.82 26.75 11.98
C ASP A 7 -24.00 25.56 12.49
N ILE A 8 -24.39 25.06 13.67
CA ILE A 8 -23.74 23.96 14.40
C ILE A 8 -23.87 22.62 13.66
N HIS A 9 -24.91 22.42 12.84
CA HIS A 9 -25.05 21.21 12.03
C HIS A 9 -24.02 21.16 10.89
N GLN A 10 -23.71 22.30 10.27
CA GLN A 10 -22.65 22.40 9.26
C GLN A 10 -21.26 22.18 9.87
N ALA A 11 -21.01 22.73 11.06
CA ALA A 11 -19.78 22.47 11.80
C ALA A 11 -19.59 20.97 12.10
N ARG A 12 -20.67 20.24 12.43
CA ARG A 12 -20.65 18.78 12.66
C ARG A 12 -20.43 17.97 11.38
N ALA A 13 -20.93 18.42 10.23
CA ALA A 13 -20.68 17.77 8.94
C ALA A 13 -19.20 17.89 8.54
N ILE A 14 -18.61 19.07 8.70
CA ILE A 14 -17.18 19.33 8.43
C ILE A 14 -16.28 18.54 9.40
N ARG A 15 -16.72 18.33 10.65
CA ARG A 15 -16.05 17.47 11.64
C ARG A 15 -15.91 16.01 11.18
N LYS A 16 -16.91 15.46 10.48
CA LYS A 16 -16.89 14.07 9.99
C LYS A 16 -15.97 13.87 8.78
N LEU A 17 -15.78 14.90 7.96
CA LEU A 17 -15.01 14.82 6.72
C LEU A 17 -13.50 15.03 6.92
N SER A 18 -13.07 15.70 7.99
CA SER A 18 -11.68 16.17 8.14
C SER A 18 -10.80 15.36 9.10
N GLY A 19 -11.36 14.52 9.96
CA GLY A 19 -10.58 13.73 10.93
C GLY A 19 -9.86 14.56 12.01
N ILE A 20 -10.19 15.85 12.16
CA ILE A 20 -9.50 16.79 13.06
C ILE A 20 -10.10 16.71 14.47
N ARG A 21 -9.25 16.60 15.50
CA ARG A 21 -9.62 16.69 16.93
C ARG A 21 -9.49 18.13 17.43
N TYR A 22 -10.50 18.60 18.16
CA TYR A 22 -10.54 19.94 18.76
C TYR A 22 -9.99 19.93 20.20
N LYS A 23 -9.25 20.98 20.58
CA LYS A 23 -9.05 21.40 21.99
C LYS A 23 -9.67 22.80 22.15
N GLY A 24 -10.87 22.87 22.72
CA GLY A 24 -11.59 24.13 22.98
C GLY A 24 -12.32 24.74 21.78
N HIS A 25 -12.80 25.98 21.94
CA HIS A 25 -13.73 26.69 21.06
C HIS A 25 -13.11 27.36 19.81
N LYS A 26 -11.88 27.02 19.42
CA LYS A 26 -11.21 27.68 18.28
C LYS A 26 -10.80 26.67 17.20
N LEU A 27 -11.28 26.90 15.98
CA LEU A 27 -10.87 26.19 14.76
C LEU A 27 -9.62 26.88 14.19
N SER A 28 -8.55 26.13 13.93
CA SER A 28 -7.40 26.60 13.16
C SER A 28 -7.29 25.74 11.89
N ILE A 29 -7.49 26.38 10.74
CA ILE A 29 -7.33 25.75 9.42
C ILE A 29 -5.94 26.14 8.91
N LYS A 30 -5.09 25.17 8.58
CA LYS A 30 -3.87 25.40 7.78
C LYS A 30 -4.12 24.89 6.36
N THR A 31 -4.13 25.81 5.40
CA THR A 31 -4.13 25.50 3.98
C THR A 31 -2.69 25.21 3.57
N SER A 32 -2.44 24.03 3.01
CA SER A 32 -1.16 23.70 2.37
C SER A 32 -1.18 24.25 0.95
N MET A 33 -0.83 25.52 0.79
CA MET A 33 -0.41 26.12 -0.48
C MET A 33 0.45 27.34 -0.15
N ASP A 34 1.67 27.34 -0.69
CA ASP A 34 2.68 28.39 -0.76
C ASP A 34 3.28 28.95 0.55
N ASN A 35 4.48 28.44 0.86
CA ASN A 35 5.42 29.05 1.80
C ASN A 35 6.10 30.26 1.13
N LEU A 36 5.42 31.41 1.15
CA LEU A 36 6.06 32.73 1.07
C LEU A 36 6.09 33.29 2.50
N VAL A 37 7.21 33.07 3.20
CA VAL A 37 7.47 33.72 4.49
C VAL A 37 8.08 35.09 4.20
N ILE A 38 7.24 36.13 4.16
CA ILE A 38 7.65 37.46 4.59
C ILE A 38 7.12 37.58 6.02
N GLY A 39 8.03 37.47 6.99
CA GLY A 39 7.73 37.81 8.36
C GLY A 39 7.62 39.32 8.52
N ARG A 40 6.73 39.76 9.41
CA ARG A 40 7.02 40.72 10.49
C ARG A 40 5.73 41.05 11.25
N THR A 41 5.70 40.64 12.51
CA THR A 41 5.04 41.36 13.59
C THR A 41 5.83 42.65 13.85
N GLY A 42 5.14 43.78 13.98
CA GLY A 42 5.71 44.97 14.62
C GLY A 42 5.93 44.71 16.11
N ASP A 43 6.98 45.30 16.68
CA ASP A 43 6.87 46.38 17.66
C ASP A 43 8.27 46.90 18.04
N ASP A 44 8.27 48.08 18.65
CA ASP A 44 9.31 49.10 18.83
C ASP A 44 10.57 48.71 19.63
N GLY A 45 11.68 49.46 19.38
CA GLY A 45 12.79 49.55 20.33
C GLY A 45 14.16 49.92 19.74
N GLN A 46 14.56 51.18 19.90
CA GLN A 46 15.90 51.71 19.67
C GLN A 46 16.99 50.92 20.42
N SER A 47 18.13 50.64 19.76
CA SER A 47 19.48 50.92 20.29
C SER A 47 20.57 50.52 19.29
N SER A 48 21.53 51.44 19.16
CA SER A 48 22.79 51.40 18.42
C SER A 48 23.71 50.23 18.77
N GLY A 49 24.44 49.72 17.78
CA GLY A 49 25.56 48.80 18.02
C GLY A 49 26.05 48.09 16.76
N GLU A 50 26.88 48.77 15.97
CA GLU A 50 27.80 48.17 15.02
C GLU A 50 28.59 47.01 15.66
N TRP A 51 28.54 45.83 15.05
CA TRP A 51 29.72 44.96 14.90
C TRP A 51 29.64 44.24 13.56
N GLN A 52 30.38 44.75 12.58
CA GLN A 52 30.81 43.98 11.42
C GLN A 52 31.79 42.90 11.87
N ARG A 53 31.54 41.65 11.50
CA ARG A 53 32.61 40.65 11.28
C ARG A 53 32.28 39.80 10.07
N ILE A 54 33.04 40.05 9.02
CA ILE A 54 33.18 39.20 7.84
C ILE A 54 33.95 37.94 8.26
N VAL A 55 33.40 36.76 7.95
CA VAL A 55 34.15 35.50 7.90
C VAL A 55 33.94 34.86 6.53
N PRO A 56 35.02 34.52 5.80
CA PRO A 56 34.93 33.80 4.53
C PRO A 56 34.99 32.29 4.77
N SER A 57 33.87 31.59 4.57
CA SER A 57 33.80 30.18 4.12
C SER A 57 32.37 29.66 4.29
N GLY A 58 31.82 29.07 3.22
CA GLY A 58 30.41 28.74 3.06
C GLY A 58 29.92 27.55 3.89
N GLN A 59 29.85 27.67 5.21
CA GLN A 59 29.12 26.74 6.06
C GLN A 59 28.02 27.46 6.86
N ARG A 60 26.76 27.14 6.55
CA ARG A 60 25.59 27.57 7.30
C ARG A 60 25.51 26.77 8.61
N ILE A 61 25.63 27.46 9.74
CA ILE A 61 25.24 26.92 11.04
C ILE A 61 23.70 26.87 11.07
N VAL A 62 23.15 25.66 11.16
CA VAL A 62 21.70 25.44 11.33
C VAL A 62 21.39 25.40 12.83
N PRO A 63 20.48 26.23 13.36
CA PRO A 63 20.07 26.13 14.76
C PRO A 63 19.38 24.79 15.02
N SER A 64 19.90 24.07 16.02
CA SER A 64 19.35 22.82 16.53
C SER A 64 17.90 22.99 17.00
N GLY A 65 16.95 22.40 16.27
CA GLY A 65 15.55 22.34 16.72
C GLY A 65 14.49 22.11 15.63
N GLN A 66 14.80 22.28 14.34
CA GLN A 66 13.83 22.04 13.29
C GLN A 66 13.91 20.61 12.76
N ARG A 67 12.97 19.78 13.21
CA ARG A 67 12.70 18.46 12.63
C ARG A 67 12.18 18.67 11.20
N ILE A 68 13.02 18.39 10.20
CA ILE A 68 12.61 18.34 8.79
C ILE A 68 11.58 17.22 8.67
N VAL A 69 10.31 17.58 8.55
CA VAL A 69 9.26 16.64 8.14
C VAL A 69 9.41 16.43 6.63
N PRO A 70 9.69 15.21 6.14
CA PRO A 70 9.77 14.96 4.72
C PRO A 70 8.42 15.29 4.08
N SER A 71 8.42 16.12 3.05
CA SER A 71 7.24 16.39 2.24
C SER A 71 6.79 15.07 1.58
N GLY A 72 5.54 14.65 1.85
CA GLY A 72 5.00 13.37 1.35
C GLY A 72 5.03 13.19 -0.18
N HIS A 73 5.22 14.29 -0.92
CA HIS A 73 5.47 14.28 -2.37
C HIS A 73 6.70 13.43 -2.74
N GLY A 74 7.77 13.45 -1.94
CA GLY A 74 8.96 12.64 -2.21
C GLY A 74 8.73 11.13 -2.04
N THR A 75 7.88 10.75 -1.08
CA THR A 75 7.55 9.34 -0.83
C THR A 75 6.73 8.74 -1.96
N ILE A 76 5.70 9.45 -2.43
CA ILE A 76 4.85 8.97 -3.53
C ILE A 76 5.66 8.89 -4.83
N GLU A 77 6.54 9.87 -5.09
CA GLU A 77 7.41 9.82 -6.27
C GLU A 77 8.39 8.65 -6.23
N SER A 78 8.93 8.34 -5.04
CA SER A 78 9.78 7.16 -4.87
C SER A 78 9.01 5.86 -5.13
N ILE A 79 7.75 5.77 -4.70
CA ILE A 79 6.88 4.62 -5.00
C ILE A 79 6.59 4.52 -6.50
N ARG A 80 6.31 5.65 -7.17
CA ARG A 80 6.09 5.71 -8.61
C ARG A 80 7.32 5.23 -9.38
N ASN A 81 8.51 5.69 -9.00
CA ASN A 81 9.77 5.28 -9.61
C ASN A 81 10.03 3.79 -9.41
N PHE A 82 9.82 3.29 -8.19
CA PHE A 82 9.90 1.86 -7.89
C PHE A 82 8.96 1.03 -8.79
N ILE A 83 7.68 1.38 -8.85
CA ILE A 83 6.68 0.65 -9.65
C ILE A 83 7.03 0.69 -11.15
N ARG A 84 7.44 1.84 -11.69
CA ARG A 84 7.87 1.95 -13.09
C ARG A 84 9.06 1.06 -13.40
N SER A 85 10.05 1.02 -12.51
CA SER A 85 11.26 0.21 -12.72
C SER A 85 11.00 -1.30 -12.71
N ARG A 86 9.85 -1.73 -12.18
CA ARG A 86 9.49 -3.14 -11.97
C ARG A 86 8.37 -3.64 -12.88
N TYR A 87 7.83 -2.77 -13.73
CA TYR A 87 6.77 -3.13 -14.67
C TYR A 87 7.36 -3.52 -16.02
N ASN A 88 6.82 -4.58 -16.61
CA ASN A 88 7.16 -5.02 -17.96
C ASN A 88 5.93 -5.68 -18.61
N ASN A 89 5.34 -5.02 -19.63
CA ASN A 89 4.31 -5.60 -20.51
C ASN A 89 3.18 -6.37 -19.78
N GLY A 90 2.47 -5.71 -18.88
CA GLY A 90 1.36 -6.32 -18.12
C GLY A 90 1.79 -7.14 -16.91
N PHE A 91 3.09 -7.32 -16.69
CA PHE A 91 3.67 -7.94 -15.51
C PHE A 91 4.27 -6.91 -14.57
N LEU A 92 3.79 -6.88 -13.32
CA LEU A 92 4.34 -6.04 -12.25
C LEU A 92 5.08 -6.91 -11.23
N ASN A 93 6.41 -6.75 -11.17
CA ASN A 93 7.28 -7.50 -10.28
C ASN A 93 7.50 -6.77 -8.94
N LEU A 94 6.73 -7.14 -7.92
CA LEU A 94 6.87 -6.62 -6.55
C LEU A 94 7.59 -7.62 -5.64
N GLU A 95 8.52 -8.39 -6.19
CA GLU A 95 9.27 -9.37 -5.40
C GLU A 95 10.36 -8.71 -4.56
N ASN A 96 10.57 -9.28 -3.37
CA ASN A 96 11.65 -8.95 -2.45
C ASN A 96 11.85 -7.44 -2.24
N MET A 97 10.75 -6.73 -1.98
CA MET A 97 10.72 -5.26 -1.93
C MET A 97 11.63 -4.69 -0.83
N ALA A 98 11.85 -5.44 0.26
CA ALA A 98 12.68 -4.98 1.38
C ALA A 98 14.14 -4.74 1.00
N HIS A 99 14.62 -5.41 -0.06
CA HIS A 99 15.97 -5.28 -0.59
C HIS A 99 16.07 -4.33 -1.79
N ASP A 100 14.97 -3.72 -2.20
CA ASP A 100 14.97 -2.78 -3.32
C ASP A 100 15.69 -1.46 -2.97
N ASN A 101 16.58 -1.02 -3.87
CA ASN A 101 17.40 0.16 -3.64
C ASN A 101 16.59 1.46 -3.61
N ILE A 102 15.53 1.58 -4.43
CA ILE A 102 14.68 2.79 -4.50
C ILE A 102 13.90 2.92 -3.19
N LEU A 103 13.28 1.83 -2.73
CA LEU A 103 12.53 1.83 -1.48
C LEU A 103 13.42 2.07 -0.26
N ARG A 104 14.61 1.44 -0.21
CA ARG A 104 15.58 1.63 0.88
C ARG A 104 16.11 3.06 0.94
N ALA A 105 16.47 3.65 -0.19
CA ALA A 105 16.92 5.05 -0.26
C ALA A 105 15.84 6.02 0.23
N ALA A 106 14.58 5.73 -0.11
CA ALA A 106 13.42 6.51 0.32
C ALA A 106 12.95 6.19 1.76
N LYS A 107 13.60 5.25 2.46
CA LYS A 107 13.22 4.76 3.79
C LYS A 107 11.76 4.26 3.85
N ILE A 108 11.28 3.68 2.75
CA ILE A 108 9.94 3.11 2.64
C ILE A 108 10.01 1.65 3.05
N ILE A 109 9.22 1.28 4.06
CA ILE A 109 9.10 -0.09 4.52
C ILE A 109 7.94 -0.74 3.77
N PRO A 110 8.18 -1.77 2.93
CA PRO A 110 7.13 -2.38 2.13
C PRO A 110 6.20 -3.28 2.95
N PRO A 111 5.05 -3.68 2.37
CA PRO A 111 4.16 -4.68 2.95
C PRO A 111 4.88 -5.99 3.33
N GLY A 112 4.42 -6.65 4.40
CA GLY A 112 5.00 -7.91 4.89
C GLY A 112 6.13 -7.75 5.90
N GLN A 113 6.66 -6.54 6.07
CA GLN A 113 7.74 -6.27 7.04
C GLN A 113 7.18 -5.86 8.41
N ALA A 114 7.82 -6.30 9.50
CA ALA A 114 7.34 -6.12 10.88
C ALA A 114 7.15 -4.65 11.32
N ARG A 115 7.85 -3.71 10.69
CA ARG A 115 7.74 -2.27 10.94
C ARG A 115 7.01 -1.50 9.83
N GLY A 116 6.40 -2.22 8.89
CA GLY A 116 5.65 -1.64 7.78
C GLY A 116 4.40 -0.93 8.27
N ARG A 117 4.10 0.23 7.68
CA ARG A 117 2.81 0.86 7.91
C ARG A 117 1.75 0.17 7.06
N GLY A 118 0.56 -0.04 7.63
CA GLY A 118 -0.53 -0.76 6.95
C GLY A 118 -1.06 -0.06 5.69
N ASP A 119 -0.77 1.23 5.50
CA ASP A 119 -1.21 2.02 4.34
C ASP A 119 -0.29 1.92 3.12
N VAL A 120 0.97 1.50 3.29
CA VAL A 120 1.95 1.48 2.19
C VAL A 120 1.51 0.56 1.05
N GLY A 121 0.97 -0.62 1.36
CA GLY A 121 0.49 -1.54 0.33
C GLY A 121 -0.69 -0.96 -0.46
N THR A 122 -1.65 -0.34 0.23
CA THR A 122 -2.76 0.37 -0.43
C THR A 122 -2.27 1.50 -1.33
N VAL A 123 -1.30 2.30 -0.86
CA VAL A 123 -0.70 3.38 -1.66
C VAL A 123 0.03 2.82 -2.88
N MET A 124 0.82 1.75 -2.71
CA MET A 124 1.50 1.08 -3.83
C MET A 124 0.50 0.57 -4.87
N MET A 125 -0.58 -0.10 -4.45
CA MET A 125 -1.61 -0.59 -5.38
C MET A 125 -2.31 0.54 -6.11
N LYS A 126 -2.64 1.62 -5.41
CA LYS A 126 -3.26 2.80 -6.01
C LYS A 126 -2.35 3.42 -7.08
N VAL A 127 -1.08 3.68 -6.74
CA VAL A 127 -0.10 4.25 -7.68
C VAL A 127 0.12 3.31 -8.86
N ALA A 128 0.17 1.99 -8.63
CA ALA A 128 0.33 1.02 -9.69
C ALA A 128 -0.86 1.02 -10.66
N ALA A 129 -2.09 1.10 -10.17
CA ALA A 129 -3.27 1.14 -11.04
C ALA A 129 -3.43 2.48 -11.78
N GLU A 130 -2.95 3.59 -11.21
CA GLU A 130 -2.87 4.87 -11.91
C GLU A 130 -1.87 4.84 -13.07
N LEU A 131 -0.75 4.11 -12.91
CA LEU A 131 0.30 4.03 -13.93
C LEU A 131 0.02 2.94 -14.98
N PHE A 132 -0.48 1.79 -14.53
CA PHE A 132 -0.57 0.55 -15.31
C PHE A 132 -1.90 -0.19 -15.05
N PRO A 133 -3.05 0.41 -15.42
CA PRO A 133 -4.37 -0.17 -15.14
C PRO A 133 -4.60 -1.54 -15.78
N GLU A 134 -3.91 -1.82 -16.90
CA GLU A 134 -4.02 -3.08 -17.67
C GLU A 134 -3.14 -4.22 -17.12
N THR A 135 -2.61 -4.09 -15.89
CA THR A 135 -1.76 -5.14 -15.29
C THR A 135 -2.57 -6.42 -15.08
N THR A 136 -2.12 -7.52 -15.70
CA THR A 136 -2.77 -8.84 -15.62
C THR A 136 -2.00 -9.84 -14.76
N THR A 137 -0.71 -9.59 -14.50
CA THR A 137 0.14 -10.45 -13.69
C THR A 137 0.87 -9.62 -12.63
N ILE A 138 0.78 -10.04 -11.36
CA ILE A 138 1.53 -9.42 -10.26
C ILE A 138 2.26 -10.50 -9.48
N SER A 139 3.53 -10.26 -9.16
CA SER A 139 4.28 -11.09 -8.22
C SER A 139 4.55 -10.35 -6.91
N PHE A 140 4.16 -10.94 -5.78
CA PHE A 140 4.52 -10.52 -4.43
C PHE A 140 5.44 -11.54 -3.76
N ALA A 141 6.23 -12.30 -4.52
CA ALA A 141 7.09 -13.32 -3.96
C ALA A 141 8.15 -12.73 -3.01
N MET A 142 8.60 -13.53 -2.03
CA MET A 142 9.73 -13.19 -1.15
C MET A 142 9.56 -11.87 -0.38
N ASN A 143 8.34 -11.54 0.06
CA ASN A 143 8.07 -10.33 0.84
C ASN A 143 7.84 -10.56 2.34
N GLY A 144 7.87 -11.82 2.79
CA GLY A 144 7.62 -12.19 4.19
C GLY A 144 6.17 -11.97 4.62
N LEU A 145 5.21 -12.00 3.68
CA LEU A 145 3.80 -11.81 3.99
C LEU A 145 3.29 -12.96 4.85
N LYS A 146 2.87 -12.66 6.08
CA LYS A 146 2.15 -13.60 6.96
C LYS A 146 0.66 -13.66 6.67
N SER A 147 0.12 -12.54 6.20
CA SER A 147 -1.25 -12.40 5.74
C SER A 147 -1.33 -11.52 4.49
N LEU A 148 -2.42 -11.66 3.73
CA LEU A 148 -2.64 -10.84 2.53
C LEU A 148 -3.34 -9.51 2.84
N GLN A 149 -3.64 -9.22 4.10
CA GLN A 149 -4.25 -7.96 4.52
C GLN A 149 -3.47 -6.72 4.04
N PRO A 150 -2.12 -6.66 4.14
CA PRO A 150 -1.37 -5.50 3.69
C PRO A 150 -1.48 -5.21 2.19
N ILE A 151 -1.86 -6.21 1.39
CA ILE A 151 -2.01 -6.10 -0.07
C ILE A 151 -3.47 -6.28 -0.51
N SER A 152 -4.43 -6.24 0.41
CA SER A 152 -5.84 -6.54 0.10
C SER A 152 -6.45 -5.59 -0.94
N ALA A 153 -5.89 -4.39 -1.06
CA ALA A 153 -6.30 -3.39 -2.03
C ALA A 153 -6.09 -3.85 -3.49
N VAL A 154 -5.27 -4.87 -3.75
CA VAL A 154 -5.04 -5.40 -5.10
C VAL A 154 -6.36 -5.82 -5.77
N SER A 155 -7.31 -6.39 -5.02
CA SER A 155 -8.60 -6.81 -5.59
C SER A 155 -9.49 -5.65 -6.00
N GLN A 156 -9.27 -4.46 -5.43
CA GLN A 156 -10.02 -3.24 -5.76
C GLN A 156 -9.41 -2.53 -6.97
N PHE A 157 -8.08 -2.49 -7.03
CA PHE A 157 -7.34 -1.75 -8.05
C PHE A 157 -7.05 -2.55 -9.33
N PHE A 158 -7.03 -3.89 -9.24
CA PHE A 158 -6.78 -4.78 -10.38
C PHE A 158 -7.87 -5.86 -10.51
N PRO A 159 -9.12 -5.49 -10.85
CA PRO A 159 -10.22 -6.45 -11.01
C PRO A 159 -9.99 -7.42 -12.19
N ASN A 160 -9.11 -7.06 -13.12
CA ASN A 160 -8.75 -7.88 -14.29
C ASN A 160 -7.51 -8.76 -14.08
N LEU A 161 -6.95 -8.81 -12.87
CA LEU A 161 -5.78 -9.63 -12.57
C LEU A 161 -6.06 -11.11 -12.85
N GLN A 162 -5.17 -11.74 -13.63
CA GLN A 162 -5.28 -13.14 -14.05
C GLN A 162 -4.29 -14.03 -13.30
N ASN A 163 -3.10 -13.50 -13.00
CA ASN A 163 -1.99 -14.29 -12.46
C ASN A 163 -1.42 -13.61 -11.22
N LEU A 164 -1.32 -14.36 -10.12
CA LEU A 164 -0.80 -13.86 -8.85
C LEU A 164 0.25 -14.81 -8.29
N SER A 165 1.46 -14.31 -8.03
CA SER A 165 2.47 -15.07 -7.29
C SER A 165 2.57 -14.57 -5.85
N LEU A 166 2.44 -15.49 -4.91
CA LEU A 166 2.68 -15.32 -3.47
C LEU A 166 3.81 -16.24 -2.99
N LYS A 167 4.65 -16.72 -3.92
CA LYS A 167 5.74 -17.66 -3.66
C LYS A 167 6.68 -17.20 -2.54
N SER A 168 7.19 -18.12 -1.73
CA SER A 168 8.23 -17.87 -0.71
C SER A 168 7.85 -16.72 0.25
N ASN A 169 6.61 -16.72 0.73
CA ASN A 169 6.16 -15.85 1.81
C ASN A 169 5.99 -16.68 3.10
N ASP A 170 5.40 -16.09 4.14
CA ASP A 170 5.23 -16.74 5.45
C ASP A 170 3.74 -16.95 5.77
N ILE A 171 2.93 -17.23 4.75
CA ILE A 171 1.48 -17.37 4.88
C ILE A 171 1.18 -18.64 5.67
N GLN A 172 0.56 -18.47 6.85
CA GLN A 172 0.44 -19.55 7.84
C GLN A 172 -0.82 -20.39 7.66
N SER A 173 -1.91 -19.79 7.17
CA SER A 173 -3.23 -20.42 7.15
C SER A 173 -4.09 -20.01 5.95
N TYR A 174 -5.15 -20.77 5.68
CA TYR A 174 -6.14 -20.43 4.66
C TYR A 174 -6.88 -19.11 4.96
N ARG A 175 -7.05 -18.77 6.25
CA ARG A 175 -7.68 -17.51 6.68
C ARG A 175 -6.89 -16.29 6.21
N ASP A 176 -5.57 -16.43 6.14
CA ASP A 176 -4.67 -15.39 5.65
C ASP A 176 -4.85 -15.11 4.16
N LEU A 177 -5.41 -16.06 3.40
CA LEU A 177 -5.76 -15.91 1.98
C LEU A 177 -7.13 -15.24 1.78
N GLU A 178 -8.01 -15.27 2.79
CA GLU A 178 -9.39 -14.74 2.70
C GLU A 178 -9.45 -13.23 2.45
N PHE A 179 -8.36 -12.51 2.72
CA PHE A 179 -8.24 -11.10 2.37
C PHE A 179 -8.30 -10.85 0.86
N LEU A 180 -7.91 -11.82 0.03
CA LEU A 180 -8.04 -11.76 -1.43
C LEU A 180 -9.10 -12.71 -2.01
N SER A 181 -9.67 -13.58 -1.18
CA SER A 181 -10.69 -14.54 -1.60
C SER A 181 -12.12 -14.03 -1.38
N GLY A 182 -13.08 -14.63 -2.08
CA GLY A 182 -14.51 -14.31 -2.02
C GLY A 182 -15.09 -13.84 -3.36
N SER A 183 -16.42 -13.96 -3.53
CA SER A 183 -17.10 -13.88 -4.83
C SER A 183 -16.91 -12.58 -5.63
N ARG A 184 -16.44 -11.50 -5.00
CA ARG A 184 -16.19 -10.21 -5.66
C ARG A 184 -14.70 -9.86 -5.79
N LYS A 185 -13.81 -10.66 -5.21
CA LYS A 185 -12.37 -10.37 -5.21
C LYS A 185 -11.68 -11.21 -6.28
N LEU A 186 -10.86 -10.55 -7.09
CA LEU A 186 -10.08 -11.17 -8.16
C LEU A 186 -10.93 -12.11 -9.06
N PRO A 187 -12.05 -11.62 -9.64
CA PRO A 187 -13.01 -12.45 -10.38
C PRO A 187 -12.45 -13.07 -11.66
N LYS A 188 -11.24 -12.69 -12.08
CA LYS A 188 -10.57 -13.21 -13.28
C LYS A 188 -9.28 -13.97 -12.95
N LEU A 189 -9.01 -14.25 -11.67
CA LEU A 189 -7.79 -14.97 -11.29
C LEU A 189 -7.83 -16.41 -11.80
N ARG A 190 -6.85 -16.76 -12.62
CA ARG A 190 -6.67 -18.07 -13.26
C ARG A 190 -5.45 -18.80 -12.74
N GLU A 191 -4.38 -18.08 -12.41
CA GLU A 191 -3.13 -18.67 -11.91
C GLU A 191 -2.74 -18.10 -10.54
N LEU A 192 -2.39 -19.01 -9.63
CA LEU A 192 -1.92 -18.67 -8.29
C LEU A 192 -0.71 -19.53 -7.94
N ILE A 193 0.36 -18.89 -7.45
CA ILE A 193 1.55 -19.58 -6.94
C ILE A 193 1.66 -19.34 -5.43
N LEU A 194 1.70 -20.42 -4.66
CA LEU A 194 1.83 -20.49 -3.21
C LEU A 194 2.98 -21.40 -2.75
N ILE A 195 3.78 -21.91 -3.69
CA ILE A 195 5.04 -22.65 -3.42
C ILE A 195 5.87 -21.93 -2.34
N ASP A 196 6.50 -22.71 -1.46
CA ASP A 196 7.30 -22.25 -0.32
C ASP A 196 6.52 -21.36 0.67
N ASN A 197 5.27 -21.71 0.97
CA ASN A 197 4.52 -21.11 2.06
C ASN A 197 4.09 -22.18 3.08
N PRO A 198 4.13 -21.89 4.40
CA PRO A 198 3.72 -22.83 5.44
C PRO A 198 2.30 -23.39 5.27
N VAL A 199 1.35 -22.59 4.76
CA VAL A 199 -0.03 -23.04 4.49
C VAL A 199 -0.09 -24.25 3.55
N ARG A 200 0.78 -24.29 2.53
CA ARG A 200 0.88 -25.38 1.57
C ARG A 200 1.61 -26.56 2.17
N ASP A 201 2.81 -26.32 2.69
CA ASP A 201 3.71 -27.39 3.12
C ASP A 201 3.13 -28.18 4.31
N ARG A 202 2.45 -27.51 5.23
CA ARG A 202 1.78 -28.17 6.36
C ARG A 202 0.70 -29.14 5.89
N ASP A 203 -0.10 -28.75 4.90
CA ASP A 203 -1.21 -29.58 4.44
C ASP A 203 -0.70 -30.76 3.60
N ILE A 204 0.34 -30.54 2.78
CA ILE A 204 0.99 -31.62 2.04
C ILE A 204 1.65 -32.63 2.98
N VAL A 205 2.39 -32.16 3.98
CA VAL A 205 3.02 -33.06 4.98
C VAL A 205 1.96 -33.82 5.79
N LYS A 206 0.88 -33.14 6.19
CA LYS A 206 -0.20 -33.74 6.99
C LYS A 206 -0.95 -34.82 6.24
N ASN A 207 -1.31 -34.58 4.97
CA ASN A 207 -2.14 -35.50 4.19
C ASN A 207 -1.32 -36.46 3.32
N LYS A 208 0.00 -36.25 3.20
CA LYS A 208 0.93 -36.98 2.31
C LYS A 208 0.56 -36.86 0.83
N ASP A 209 -0.24 -35.87 0.46
CA ASP A 209 -0.68 -35.55 -0.90
C ASP A 209 -0.95 -34.04 -1.05
N ASP A 210 -1.19 -33.57 -2.29
CA ASP A 210 -1.56 -32.19 -2.56
C ASP A 210 -3.08 -31.95 -2.76
N LEU A 211 -3.89 -33.01 -2.66
CA LEU A 211 -5.29 -32.99 -3.06
C LEU A 211 -6.13 -32.13 -2.12
N SER A 212 -5.93 -32.29 -0.81
CA SER A 212 -6.63 -31.52 0.22
C SER A 212 -6.32 -30.03 0.10
N TYR A 213 -5.04 -29.72 -0.13
CA TYR A 213 -4.54 -28.37 -0.35
C TYR A 213 -5.16 -27.72 -1.59
N ARG A 214 -5.11 -28.40 -2.74
CA ARG A 214 -5.70 -27.92 -4.00
C ARG A 214 -7.21 -27.73 -3.86
N SER A 215 -7.90 -28.64 -3.18
CA SER A 215 -9.34 -28.52 -2.92
C SER A 215 -9.67 -27.30 -2.06
N ALA A 216 -8.90 -27.05 -1.00
CA ALA A 216 -9.10 -25.90 -0.12
C ALA A 216 -8.86 -24.57 -0.85
N VAL A 217 -7.77 -24.46 -1.62
CA VAL A 217 -7.46 -23.24 -2.38
C VAL A 217 -8.48 -22.99 -3.50
N SER A 218 -8.89 -24.02 -4.23
CA SER A 218 -9.93 -23.90 -5.28
C SER A 218 -11.31 -23.53 -4.74
N LYS A 219 -11.60 -23.79 -3.46
CA LYS A 219 -12.82 -23.28 -2.80
C LYS A 219 -12.72 -21.78 -2.55
N LEU A 220 -11.54 -21.28 -2.15
CA LEU A 220 -11.29 -19.85 -1.91
C LEU A 220 -11.25 -19.04 -3.21
N PHE A 221 -10.69 -19.61 -4.29
CA PHE A 221 -10.57 -18.98 -5.60
C PHE A 221 -11.29 -19.81 -6.68
N PRO A 222 -12.63 -19.67 -6.81
CA PRO A 222 -13.44 -20.50 -7.70
C PRO A 222 -13.07 -20.46 -9.19
N THR A 223 -12.40 -19.40 -9.64
CA THR A 223 -12.03 -19.17 -11.05
C THR A 223 -10.63 -19.71 -11.39
N LEU A 224 -9.92 -20.24 -10.39
CA LEU A 224 -8.57 -20.73 -10.54
C LEU A 224 -8.53 -21.93 -11.50
N GLN A 225 -7.55 -21.94 -12.39
CA GLN A 225 -7.30 -22.98 -13.39
C GLN A 225 -5.94 -23.65 -13.17
N ILE A 226 -4.96 -22.89 -12.68
CA ILE A 226 -3.60 -23.36 -12.40
C ILE A 226 -3.22 -22.94 -10.99
N LEU A 227 -2.78 -23.91 -10.17
CA LEU A 227 -2.25 -23.71 -8.84
C LEU A 227 -0.86 -24.33 -8.76
N ASP A 228 0.15 -23.55 -8.40
CA ASP A 228 1.54 -24.01 -8.31
C ASP A 228 2.03 -24.70 -9.61
N GLN A 229 1.65 -24.12 -10.76
CA GLN A 229 1.95 -24.66 -12.11
C GLN A 229 1.26 -26.00 -12.43
N VAL A 230 0.36 -26.47 -11.56
CA VAL A 230 -0.43 -27.69 -11.77
C VAL A 230 -1.88 -27.31 -12.08
N PRO A 231 -2.51 -27.87 -13.13
CA PRO A 231 -3.93 -27.65 -13.39
C PRO A 231 -4.79 -28.06 -12.18
N VAL A 232 -5.77 -27.24 -11.80
CA VAL A 232 -6.80 -27.67 -10.85
C VAL A 232 -7.93 -28.36 -11.61
N ALA A 233 -8.50 -29.43 -11.03
CA ALA A 233 -9.59 -30.14 -11.68
C ALA A 233 -10.77 -29.17 -11.95
N PRO A 234 -11.40 -29.20 -13.13
CA PRO A 234 -12.56 -28.38 -13.42
C PRO A 234 -13.65 -28.66 -12.38
N LYS A 235 -14.32 -27.60 -11.90
CA LYS A 235 -15.56 -27.81 -11.14
C LYS A 235 -16.56 -28.51 -12.06
N ILE A 236 -16.97 -29.72 -11.68
CA ILE A 236 -18.06 -30.42 -12.33
C ILE A 236 -19.35 -29.66 -11.97
N SER A 237 -19.79 -28.76 -12.85
CA SER A 237 -21.13 -28.19 -12.77
C SER A 237 -22.09 -29.16 -13.44
N PHE A 238 -22.88 -29.88 -12.64
CA PHE A 238 -24.03 -30.60 -13.18
C PHE A 238 -25.07 -29.56 -13.58
N GLY A 239 -25.15 -29.27 -14.87
CA GLY A 239 -26.29 -28.56 -15.43
C GLY A 239 -27.51 -29.45 -15.28
N LEU A 240 -28.38 -29.13 -14.33
CA LEU A 240 -29.78 -29.52 -14.45
C LEU A 240 -30.30 -28.74 -15.65
N GLY A 241 -30.29 -29.37 -16.82
CA GLY A 241 -30.95 -28.82 -17.99
C GLY A 241 -32.38 -28.44 -17.60
N ASP A 242 -32.84 -27.29 -18.09
CA ASP A 242 -34.17 -26.77 -17.85
C ASP A 242 -35.21 -27.87 -18.13
N ILE A 243 -35.74 -28.47 -17.07
CA ILE A 243 -36.96 -29.27 -17.12
C ILE A 243 -38.05 -28.34 -16.62
N LEU A 244 -38.80 -27.81 -17.60
CA LEU A 244 -40.05 -27.02 -17.56
C LEU A 244 -39.90 -25.49 -17.59
#